data_AF-A0A0P9GBP7-F1
#
_entry.id   AF-A0A0P9GBP7-F1
#
_cell.length_a   1.000
_cell.length_b   1.000
_cell.length_c   1.000
_cell.angle_alpha   90.00
_cell.angle_beta   90.00
_cell.angle_gamma   90.00
#
_symmetry.space_group_name_H-M   'P 1'
#
loop_
_entity.id
_entity.type
_entity.pdbx_description
1 polymer ?
#
loop_
_entity_poly.entity_id
_entity_poly.type
_entity_poly.pdbx_seq_one_letter_code
_entity_poly.pdbx_strand_id
1 'polypeptide(L)' 'MESGSHAMNDLFSPLGLDSTDEAIEQFIATHKISPSLILADAPFWSQSQASFIKESIEQDADWCEIIDQLDSLLR' A
#
# COMPACT_ATOMS: atom_id res chain seq x y z
N MET A 1 6.32 23.19 2.12
CA MET A 1 7.14 22.07 1.59
C MET A 1 7.33 21.10 2.74
N GLU A 2 6.33 20.26 2.99
CA GLU A 2 6.43 19.14 3.92
C GLU A 2 5.87 17.95 3.14
N SER A 3 6.76 17.33 2.38
CA SER A 3 6.42 16.38 1.33
C SER A 3 6.13 15.01 1.94
N GLY A 4 4.87 14.58 1.88
CA GLY A 4 4.46 13.19 1.57
C GLY A 4 4.86 12.04 2.50
N SER A 5 5.65 12.22 3.56
CA SER A 5 6.11 11.11 4.40
C SER A 5 5.09 10.64 5.43
N HIS A 6 4.08 11.44 5.77
CA HIS A 6 3.01 11.02 6.68
C HIS A 6 1.97 10.06 6.06
N ALA A 7 2.09 9.71 4.78
CA ALA A 7 1.05 8.97 4.07
C ALA A 7 1.24 7.44 4.16
N MET A 8 2.44 6.95 3.86
CA MET A 8 2.68 5.52 3.67
C MET A 8 2.70 4.74 4.98
N ASN A 9 3.37 5.30 6.00
CA ASN A 9 3.44 4.72 7.33
C ASN A 9 2.03 4.62 7.97
N ASP A 10 1.18 5.62 7.72
CA ASP A 10 -0.20 5.65 8.21
C ASP A 10 -1.08 4.59 7.54
N LEU A 11 -0.79 4.21 6.28
CA LEU A 11 -1.44 3.08 5.60
C LEU A 11 -0.96 1.72 6.15
N PHE A 12 0.31 1.60 6.52
CA PHE A 12 0.89 0.34 7.02
C PHE A 12 0.36 -0.05 8.41
N SER A 13 0.05 0.94 9.24
CA SER A 13 -0.52 0.77 10.59
C SER A 13 -1.84 -0.05 10.60
N PRO A 14 -2.92 0.33 9.86
CA PRO A 14 -4.16 -0.44 9.79
C PRO A 14 -4.00 -1.77 9.05
N LEU A 15 -3.00 -1.89 8.17
CA LEU A 15 -2.65 -3.17 7.53
C LEU A 15 -1.92 -4.14 8.49
N GLY A 16 -1.48 -3.66 9.67
CA GLY A 16 -0.70 -4.44 10.63
C GLY A 16 0.73 -4.70 10.15
N LEU A 17 1.26 -3.84 9.30
CA LEU A 17 2.62 -3.88 8.78
C LEU A 17 3.52 -2.90 9.54
N ASP A 18 4.82 -3.16 9.46
CA ASP A 18 5.80 -2.28 10.07
C ASP A 18 5.82 -0.92 9.35
N SER A 19 5.42 0.12 10.07
CA SER A 19 5.21 1.46 9.55
C SER A 19 6.48 2.29 9.65
N THR A 20 7.67 1.69 9.55
CA THR A 20 8.94 2.41 9.47
C THR A 20 9.37 2.59 8.02
N ASP A 21 10.06 3.69 7.72
CA ASP A 21 10.56 3.98 6.37
C ASP A 21 11.40 2.83 5.82
N GLU A 22 12.29 2.26 6.66
CA GLU A 22 13.15 1.14 6.28
C GLU A 22 12.34 -0.12 5.93
N ALA A 23 11.31 -0.44 6.71
CA ALA A 23 10.45 -1.59 6.41
C ALA A 23 9.61 -1.40 5.15
N ILE A 24 9.13 -0.18 4.89
CA ILE A 24 8.39 0.17 3.67
C ILE A 24 9.30 0.03 2.44
N GLU A 25 10.50 0.59 2.48
CA GLU A 25 11.46 0.46 1.37
C GLU A 25 11.83 -1.00 1.11
N GLN A 26 12.08 -1.78 2.18
CA GLN A 26 12.34 -3.22 2.08
C GLN A 26 11.14 -3.97 1.50
N PHE A 27 9.92 -3.62 1.91
CA PHE A 27 8.68 -4.22 1.41
C PHE A 27 8.55 -3.96 -0.09
N ILE A 28 8.74 -2.72 -0.53
CA ILE A 28 8.64 -2.32 -1.94
C ILE A 28 9.73 -2.99 -2.79
N ALA A 29 10.94 -3.11 -2.26
CA ALA A 29 12.04 -3.78 -2.95
C ALA A 29 11.83 -5.30 -3.07
N THR A 30 11.16 -5.91 -2.09
CA THR A 30 10.95 -7.36 -2.02
C THR A 30 9.68 -7.80 -2.75
N HIS A 31 8.59 -7.03 -2.63
CA HIS A 31 7.26 -7.37 -3.14
C HIS A 31 6.97 -6.59 -4.42
N LYS A 32 7.43 -7.10 -5.57
CA LYS A 32 7.07 -6.52 -6.87
C LYS A 32 5.79 -7.13 -7.43
N ILE A 33 4.93 -6.29 -8.02
CA ILE A 33 3.71 -6.72 -8.71
C ILE A 33 3.81 -6.49 -10.21
N SER A 34 3.25 -7.43 -10.95
CA SER A 34 3.12 -7.31 -12.39
C SER A 34 2.21 -6.13 -12.76
N PRO A 35 2.48 -5.43 -13.88
CA PRO A 35 1.66 -4.30 -14.31
C PRO A 35 0.20 -4.68 -14.65
N SER A 36 -0.09 -5.97 -14.81
CA SER A 36 -1.43 -6.50 -15.04
C SER A 36 -2.15 -6.92 -13.76
N LEU A 37 -1.48 -6.92 -12.60
CA LEU A 37 -2.06 -7.32 -11.31
C LEU A 37 -2.54 -6.07 -10.55
N ILE A 38 -3.68 -6.16 -9.88
CA ILE A 38 -4.19 -5.09 -9.02
C ILE A 38 -3.53 -5.23 -7.66
N LEU A 39 -3.10 -4.12 -7.04
CA LEU A 39 -2.50 -4.13 -5.71
C LEU A 39 -3.33 -4.91 -4.69
N ALA A 40 -4.65 -4.69 -4.63
CA ALA A 40 -5.55 -5.39 -3.71
C ALA A 40 -5.67 -6.91 -3.97
N ASP A 41 -5.31 -7.39 -5.16
CA ASP A 41 -5.33 -8.81 -5.53
C ASP A 41 -3.96 -9.48 -5.33
N ALA A 42 -2.96 -8.72 -4.87
CA ALA A 42 -1.62 -9.24 -4.75
C ALA A 42 -1.53 -10.39 -3.72
N PRO A 43 -0.84 -11.51 -4.04
CA PRO A 43 -0.86 -12.72 -3.22
C PRO A 43 -0.10 -12.59 -1.90
N PHE A 44 0.63 -11.49 -1.68
CA PHE A 44 1.29 -11.21 -0.41
C PHE A 44 0.36 -10.54 0.61
N TRP A 45 -0.82 -10.08 0.19
CA TRP A 45 -1.83 -9.58 1.11
C TRP A 45 -2.64 -10.71 1.73
N SER A 46 -2.92 -10.57 3.01
CA SER A 46 -3.94 -11.37 3.68
C SER A 46 -5.33 -10.91 3.25
N GLN A 47 -6.34 -11.79 3.39
CA GLN A 47 -7.73 -11.50 3.02
C GLN A 47 -8.24 -10.16 3.58
N SER A 48 -7.91 -9.84 4.83
CA SER A 48 -8.31 -8.59 5.49
C SER A 48 -7.59 -7.35 4.92
N GLN A 49 -6.30 -7.47 4.59
CA GLN A 49 -5.49 -6.39 3.99
C GLN A 49 -5.98 -6.09 2.58
N ALA A 50 -6.16 -7.14 1.77
CA ALA A 50 -6.72 -7.06 0.42
C ALA A 50 -8.09 -6.38 0.43
N SER A 51 -8.99 -6.79 1.33
CA SER A 51 -10.31 -6.16 1.47
C SER A 51 -10.21 -4.68 1.84
N PHE A 52 -9.36 -4.32 2.81
CA PHE A 52 -9.17 -2.92 3.20
C PHE A 52 -8.67 -2.05 2.05
N ILE A 53 -7.65 -2.52 1.32
CA ILE A 53 -7.08 -1.82 0.16
C ILE A 53 -8.16 -1.67 -0.92
N LYS A 54 -8.89 -2.76 -1.21
CA LYS A 54 -9.95 -2.78 -2.21
C LYS A 54 -11.06 -1.79 -1.86
N GLU A 55 -11.60 -1.85 -0.65
CA GLU A 55 -12.64 -0.94 -0.19
C GLU A 55 -12.16 0.51 -0.18
N SER A 56 -10.91 0.76 0.20
CA SER A 56 -10.32 2.11 0.17
C SER A 56 -10.24 2.69 -1.24
N ILE A 57 -9.91 1.88 -2.24
CA ILE A 57 -9.92 2.27 -3.65
C ILE A 57 -11.35 2.45 -4.15
N GLU A 58 -12.24 1.49 -3.88
CA GLU A 58 -13.62 1.51 -4.39
C GLU A 58 -14.46 2.65 -3.79
N GLN A 59 -14.21 3.01 -2.54
CA GLN A 59 -14.90 4.09 -1.82
C GLN A 59 -14.28 5.47 -2.05
N ASP A 60 -13.21 5.58 -2.85
CA ASP A 60 -12.42 6.80 -3.01
C ASP A 60 -12.07 7.41 -1.63
N ALA A 61 -11.62 6.55 -0.71
CA ALA A 61 -11.27 6.96 0.64
C ALA A 61 -10.00 7.84 0.63
N ASP A 62 -9.71 8.52 1.74
CA ASP A 62 -8.44 9.26 1.94
C ASP A 62 -7.19 8.40 1.67
N TRP A 63 -7.30 7.08 1.78
CA TRP A 63 -6.22 6.13 1.50
C TRP A 63 -5.97 5.89 0.01
N CYS A 64 -6.91 6.23 -0.87
CA CYS A 64 -6.84 5.96 -2.31
C CYS A 64 -5.55 6.53 -2.94
N GLU A 65 -5.20 7.77 -2.61
CA GLU A 65 -3.97 8.42 -3.12
C GLU A 65 -2.69 7.73 -2.64
N ILE A 66 -2.69 7.19 -1.42
CA ILE A 66 -1.52 6.53 -0.81
C ILE A 66 -1.38 5.11 -1.38
N ILE A 67 -2.51 4.43 -1.57
CA ILE A 67 -2.57 3.11 -2.19
C ILE A 67 -2.11 3.17 -3.65
N ASP A 68 -2.50 4.21 -4.41
CA ASP A 68 -2.02 4.45 -5.78
C ASP A 68 -0.50 4.67 -5.82
N GLN A 69 0.03 5.48 -4.89
CA GLN A 69 1.48 5.65 -4.74
C GLN A 69 2.19 4.33 -4.41
N LEU A 70 1.66 3.52 -3.50
CA LEU A 70 2.20 2.19 -3.20
C LEU A 70 2.19 1.30 -4.44
N ASP A 71 1.07 1.25 -5.17
CA ASP A 71 0.95 0.46 -6.40
C ASP A 71 1.99 0.89 -7.45
N SER A 72 2.20 2.21 -7.63
CA SER A 72 3.23 2.73 -8.53
C SER A 72 4.66 2.39 -8.09
N LEU A 73 4.94 2.31 -6.79
CA LEU A 73 6.26 1.97 -6.25
C LEU A 73 6.56 0.46 -6.38
N LEU A 74 5.54 -0.39 -6.26
CA LEU A 74 5.68 -1.85 -6.35
C LEU A 74 5.76 -2.37 -7.81
N ARG A 75 5.49 -1.53 -8.80
CA ARG A 75 5.64 -1.88 -10.22
C ARG A 75 7.08 -1.70 -10.73
#